data_AF-A0A7N0U8F1-F1
#
_entry.id   AF-A0A7N0U8F1-F1
#
_cell.length_a   1.000
_cell.length_b   1.000
_cell.length_c   1.000
_cell.angle_alpha   90.00
_cell.angle_beta   90.00
_cell.angle_gamma   90.00
#
_symmetry.space_group_name_H-M   'P 1'
#
loop_
_entity.id
_entity.type
_entity.pdbx_description
1 polymer ?
#
loop_
_entity_poly.entity_id
_entity_poly.type
_entity_poly.pdbx_seq_one_letter_code
_entity_poly.pdbx_strand_id
1 'polypeptide(L)' 'MAFWGTRVLEIVKKHDSGGLLWKRIKLTPTRKANAKKRLRRVWQNEAVLRACAEPPPSKSSVPGSSKSS' A
#
# COMPACT_ATOMS: atom_id res chain seq x y z
N MET A 1 -24.42 -48.91 21.77
CA MET A 1 -24.99 -47.57 21.47
C MET A 1 -23.87 -46.54 21.31
N ALA A 2 -23.03 -46.67 20.27
CA ALA A 2 -21.86 -45.80 20.08
C ALA A 2 -21.55 -45.55 18.60
N PHE A 3 -22.59 -45.39 17.76
CA PHE A 3 -22.40 -45.26 16.31
C PHE A 3 -23.09 -44.05 15.67
N TRP A 4 -23.76 -43.19 16.45
CA TRP A 4 -24.45 -42.01 15.91
C TRP A 4 -23.73 -40.67 16.19
N GLY A 5 -22.97 -40.58 17.29
CA GLY A 5 -22.26 -39.35 17.68
C GLY A 5 -20.97 -39.05 16.91
N THR A 6 -20.37 -40.05 16.25
CA THR A 6 -19.10 -39.89 15.53
C THR A 6 -19.27 -39.41 14.09
N ARG A 7 -20.40 -39.71 13.43
CA ARG A 7 -20.66 -39.24 12.05
C ARG A 7 -20.93 -37.74 11.96
N VAL A 8 -21.52 -37.12 12.99
CA VAL A 8 -21.76 -35.66 12.99
C VAL A 8 -20.44 -34.89 13.05
N LEU A 9 -19.51 -35.34 13.89
CA LEU A 9 -18.16 -34.78 13.93
C LEU A 9 -17.37 -35.09 12.65
N GLU A 10 -17.58 -36.25 12.02
CA GLU A 10 -16.96 -36.60 10.74
C GLU A 10 -17.49 -35.74 9.57
N ILE A 11 -18.78 -35.38 9.58
CA ILE A 11 -19.38 -34.42 8.63
C ILE A 11 -18.83 -33.01 8.85
N VAL A 12 -18.65 -32.59 10.11
CA VAL A 12 -18.05 -31.29 10.46
C VAL A 12 -16.56 -31.25 10.11
N LYS A 13 -15.85 -32.38 10.21
CA LYS A 13 -14.40 -32.50 9.97
C LYS A 13 -14.05 -32.72 8.48
N LYS A 14 -14.96 -33.25 7.66
CA LYS A 14 -14.70 -33.49 6.22
C LYS A 14 -15.02 -32.31 5.30
N HIS A 15 -15.38 -31.15 5.83
CA HIS A 15 -15.45 -29.92 5.03
C HIS A 15 -14.09 -29.20 4.92
N ASP A 16 -12.98 -29.96 4.93
CA ASP A 16 -11.66 -29.48 4.50
C ASP A 16 -11.61 -29.15 2.99
N SER A 17 -12.73 -29.31 2.27
CA SER A 17 -12.96 -28.79 0.92
C SER A 17 -13.53 -27.36 0.96
N GLY A 18 -12.67 -26.35 1.06
CA GLY A 18 -12.96 -25.00 0.53
C GLY A 18 -14.20 -24.27 1.07
N GLY A 19 -14.59 -24.48 2.34
CA GLY A 19 -15.80 -23.88 2.94
C GLY A 19 -15.80 -22.35 3.02
N LEU A 20 -14.64 -21.71 2.82
CA LEU A 20 -14.49 -20.27 2.65
C LEU A 20 -13.93 -19.97 1.26
N LEU A 21 -14.79 -19.53 0.35
CA LEU A 21 -14.38 -19.20 -1.01
C LEU A 21 -13.61 -17.86 -1.01
N TRP A 22 -12.28 -17.94 -1.06
CA TRP A 22 -11.42 -16.77 -1.27
C TRP A 22 -11.64 -16.24 -2.69
N LYS A 23 -12.58 -15.32 -2.85
CA LYS A 23 -12.89 -14.73 -4.15
C LYS A 23 -11.67 -13.99 -4.70
N ARG A 24 -11.10 -14.53 -5.78
CA ARG A 24 -10.10 -13.83 -6.59
C ARG A 24 -10.77 -12.70 -7.36
N ILE A 25 -10.61 -11.47 -6.87
CA ILE A 25 -11.17 -10.28 -7.53
C ILE A 25 -10.31 -9.97 -8.75
N LYS A 26 -10.94 -9.89 -9.92
CA LYS A 26 -10.27 -9.48 -11.16
C LYS A 26 -9.79 -8.03 -11.06
N LEU A 27 -8.72 -7.72 -11.78
CA LEU A 27 -8.21 -6.37 -11.88
C LEU A 27 -9.12 -5.53 -12.79
N THR A 28 -10.08 -4.84 -12.19
CA THR A 28 -11.01 -3.94 -12.91
C THR A 28 -10.34 -2.61 -13.27
N PRO A 29 -10.86 -1.88 -14.29
CA PRO A 29 -10.31 -0.58 -14.70
C PRO A 29 -10.20 0.44 -13.57
N THR A 30 -11.20 0.53 -12.70
CA THR A 30 -11.19 1.43 -11.53
C THR A 30 -10.06 1.08 -10.56
N ARG A 31 -9.79 -0.21 -10.36
CA ARG A 31 -8.70 -0.68 -9.50
C ARG A 31 -7.33 -0.38 -10.13
N LYS A 32 -7.21 -0.47 -11.46
CA LYS A 32 -6.02 0.01 -12.20
C LYS A 32 -5.79 1.51 -12.03
N ALA A 33 -6.84 2.33 -12.09
CA ALA A 33 -6.73 3.76 -11.89
C ALA A 33 -6.25 4.12 -10.47
N ASN A 34 -6.72 3.40 -9.45
CA ASN A 34 -6.24 3.57 -8.07
C ASN A 34 -4.75 3.20 -7.94
N ALA A 35 -4.32 2.10 -8.57
CA ALA A 35 -2.90 1.71 -8.62
C ALA A 35 -2.04 2.82 -9.26
N LYS A 36 -2.45 3.38 -10.40
CA LYS A 36 -1.77 4.51 -11.05
C LYS A 36 -1.70 5.75 -10.15
N LYS A 37 -2.75 6.03 -9.35
CA LYS A 37 -2.75 7.14 -8.38
C LYS A 37 -1.74 6.90 -7.26
N ARG A 38 -1.65 5.68 -6.73
CA ARG A 38 -0.67 5.31 -5.70
C ARG A 38 0.76 5.45 -6.22
N LEU A 39 1.04 4.94 -7.42
CA LEU A 39 2.36 5.05 -8.04
C LEU A 39 2.80 6.51 -8.21
N ARG A 40 1.92 7.37 -8.75
CA ARG A 40 2.21 8.81 -8.90
C ARG A 40 2.49 9.49 -7.56
N ARG A 41 1.77 9.13 -6.50
CA ARG A 41 2.02 9.68 -5.16
C ARG A 41 3.40 9.28 -4.64
N VAL A 42 3.79 8.02 -4.81
CA VAL A 42 5.12 7.55 -4.39
C VAL A 42 6.21 8.30 -5.16
N TRP A 43 6.07 8.47 -6.48
CA TRP A 43 7.04 9.24 -7.27
C TRP A 43 7.14 10.71 -6.84
N GLN A 44 6.02 11.36 -6.54
CA GLN A 44 6.03 12.72 -6.01
C GLN A 44 6.74 12.78 -4.65
N ASN A 45 6.43 11.84 -3.75
CA ASN A 45 7.07 11.78 -2.43
C ASN A 45 8.59 11.54 -2.56
N GLU A 46 9.00 10.62 -3.43
CA GLU A 46 10.42 10.36 -3.69
C GLU A 46 11.11 11.56 -4.33
N ALA A 47 10.46 12.27 -5.26
CA ALA A 47 11.00 13.48 -5.85
C ALA A 47 11.20 14.59 -4.81
N VAL A 48 10.23 14.78 -3.91
CA VAL A 48 10.33 15.75 -2.81
C VAL A 48 11.46 15.36 -1.86
N LEU A 49 11.52 14.10 -1.43
CA LEU A 49 12.58 13.63 -0.53
C LEU A 49 13.97 13.75 -1.15
N ARG A 50 14.12 13.46 -2.45
CA ARG A 50 15.38 13.65 -3.19
C ARG A 50 15.75 15.13 -3.27
N ALA A 51 14.80 16.01 -3.59
CA ALA A 51 15.03 17.45 -3.61
C ALA A 51 15.41 18.01 -2.24
N CYS A 52 14.88 17.45 -1.15
CA CYS A 52 15.26 17.82 0.21
C CYS A 52 16.58 17.20 0.70
N ALA A 53 17.06 16.14 0.04
CA ALA A 53 18.33 15.49 0.36
C ALA A 53 19.53 16.19 -0.30
N GLU A 54 19.30 16.95 -1.38
CA GLU A 54 20.29 17.89 -1.90
C GLU A 54 20.41 19.07 -0.91
N PRO A 55 21.62 19.43 -0.48
CA PRO A 55 21.80 20.64 0.32
C PRO A 55 21.26 21.83 -0.50
N PRO A 56 20.55 22.79 0.11
CA PRO A 56 20.05 23.94 -0.62
C PRO A 56 21.21 24.59 -1.37
N PRO A 57 21.03 25.03 -2.63
CA PRO A 57 22.08 25.69 -3.38
C PRO A 57 22.63 26.80 -2.48
N SER A 58 23.90 26.67 -2.12
CA SER A 58 24.62 27.64 -1.28
C SER A 58 24.28 29.01 -1.82
N LYS A 59 23.65 29.85 -0.98
CA LYS A 59 23.32 31.25 -1.29
C LYS A 59 24.47 31.82 -2.11
N SER A 60 24.23 32.00 -3.42
CA SER A 60 25.10 32.84 -4.22
C SER A 60 25.13 34.16 -3.48
N SER A 61 26.33 34.52 -3.03
CA SER A 61 26.64 35.79 -2.43
C SER A 61 26.11 36.88 -3.36
N VAL A 62 24.97 37.46 -3.00
CA VAL A 62 24.49 38.71 -3.58
C VAL A 62 25.37 39.79 -2.93
N PRO A 63 26.22 40.52 -3.67
CA PRO A 63 26.90 41.66 -3.09
C PRO A 63 25.90 42.82 -3.05
N GLY A 64 25.55 43.28 -1.84
CA GLY A 64 25.04 44.64 -1.62
C GLY A 64 23.53 44.76 -1.36
N SER A 65 23.18 45.02 -0.11
CA SER A 65 22.15 45.98 0.38
C SER A 65 22.04 45.77 1.91
N SER A 66 22.84 46.49 2.70
CA SER A 66 22.56 47.81 3.30
C SER A 66 21.89 47.73 4.68
N LYS A 67 22.70 48.00 5.71
CA LYS A 67 22.43 48.56 7.05
C LYS A 67 21.07 48.33 7.72
N SER A 68 21.11 47.80 8.94
CA SER A 68 20.21 48.20 10.03
C SER A 68 20.99 48.28 11.36
N SER A 69 21.22 49.52 11.81
CA SER A 69 21.33 49.90 13.23
C SER A 69 19.99 50.46 13.66
#